data_AF-A0A522BXB4-F1
#
_entry.id   AF-A0A522BXB4-F1
#
_cell.length_a   1.000
_cell.length_b   1.000
_cell.length_c   1.000
_cell.angle_alpha   90.00
_cell.angle_beta   90.00
_cell.angle_gamma   90.00
#
_symmetry.space_group_name_H-M   'P 1'
#
loop_
_entity.id
_entity.type
_entity.pdbx_description
1 polymer ?
#
loop_
_entity_poly.entity_id
_entity_poly.type
_entity_poly.pdbx_seq_one_letter_code
_entity_poly.pdbx_strand_id
1 'polypeptide(L)'
;WGAPRSGGRTHKGTDLMAPYGSPVYAVAGGTVRAAYSSAGGISLYLDADNGETYFYAHNSENVVTSGRVSAGDLIARVGSTGNAGSTNHVHFEREVDGVSVNPYRFLRSIC
;
A
#
# COMPACT_ATOMS: atom_id res chain seq x y z
N TRP A 1 -0.34 -7.21 10.24
CA TRP A 1 -1.06 -8.41 9.80
C TRP A 1 -1.81 -9.05 10.96
N GLY A 2 -3.04 -9.52 10.74
CA GLY A 2 -3.79 -10.35 11.71
C GLY A 2 -4.32 -9.63 12.96
N ALA A 3 -3.90 -8.39 13.22
CA ALA A 3 -4.42 -7.58 14.31
C ALA A 3 -5.92 -7.26 14.12
N PRO A 4 -6.74 -7.25 15.18
CA PRO A 4 -8.14 -6.84 15.10
C PRO A 4 -8.30 -5.40 14.60
N ARG A 5 -9.32 -5.15 13.79
CA ARG A 5 -9.78 -3.82 13.37
C ARG A 5 -11.26 -3.67 13.74
N SER A 6 -11.74 -2.42 13.82
CA SER A 6 -13.15 -2.14 14.15
C SER A 6 -14.12 -2.86 13.21
N GLY A 7 -15.24 -3.35 13.76
CA GLY A 7 -16.28 -4.05 13.01
C GLY A 7 -15.95 -5.50 12.65
N GLY A 8 -15.11 -6.18 13.45
CA GLY A 8 -14.77 -7.60 13.23
C GLY A 8 -13.78 -7.87 12.08
N ARG A 9 -13.24 -6.80 11.47
CA ARG A 9 -12.23 -6.91 10.42
C ARG A 9 -10.87 -7.30 10.99
N THR A 10 -10.03 -7.88 10.15
CA THR A 10 -8.63 -8.19 10.48
C THR A 10 -7.71 -7.32 9.65
N HIS A 11 -6.56 -6.93 10.20
CA HIS A 11 -5.55 -6.17 9.49
C HIS A 11 -4.90 -7.02 8.38
N LYS A 12 -5.25 -6.76 7.11
CA LYS A 12 -4.80 -7.52 5.92
C LYS A 12 -3.49 -7.01 5.30
N GLY A 13 -2.83 -6.07 5.98
CA GLY A 13 -1.54 -5.55 5.56
C GLY A 13 -0.47 -5.53 6.65
N THR A 14 0.64 -4.88 6.33
CA THR A 14 1.68 -4.46 7.25
C THR A 14 1.82 -2.94 7.16
N ASP A 15 1.86 -2.29 8.31
CA ASP A 15 2.03 -0.84 8.39
C ASP A 15 3.54 -0.55 8.46
N LEU A 16 4.04 0.21 7.47
CA LEU A 16 5.44 0.60 7.34
C LEU A 16 5.59 2.04 7.84
N MET A 17 6.13 2.20 9.05
CA MET A 17 6.32 3.49 9.69
C MET A 17 7.46 4.27 9.02
N ALA A 18 7.21 5.52 8.68
CA ALA A 18 8.22 6.45 8.17
C ALA A 18 7.75 7.91 8.35
N PRO A 19 8.66 8.90 8.29
CA PRO A 19 8.27 10.32 8.33
C PRO A 19 7.27 10.68 7.22
N TYR A 20 6.39 11.64 7.49
CA TYR A 20 5.48 12.20 6.48
C TYR A 20 6.25 12.69 5.25
N GLY A 21 5.75 12.40 4.05
CA GLY A 21 6.38 12.80 2.78
C GLY A 21 7.51 11.88 2.30
N SER A 22 7.90 10.87 3.10
CA SER A 22 8.90 9.87 2.70
C SER A 22 8.49 9.18 1.39
N PRO A 23 9.44 8.86 0.49
CA PRO A 23 9.12 8.26 -0.80
C PRO A 23 8.59 6.83 -0.65
N VAL A 24 7.62 6.47 -1.48
CA VAL A 24 7.03 5.13 -1.57
C VAL A 24 7.21 4.63 -3.00
N TYR A 25 7.88 3.49 -3.13
CA TYR A 25 8.27 2.94 -4.43
C TYR A 25 7.43 1.71 -4.80
N ALA A 26 7.25 1.49 -6.09
CA ALA A 26 6.60 0.28 -6.60
C ALA A 26 7.46 -0.96 -6.29
N VAL A 27 6.88 -1.95 -5.61
CA VAL A 27 7.57 -3.22 -5.31
C VAL A 27 7.73 -4.14 -6.52
N ALA A 28 6.98 -3.89 -7.59
CA ALA A 28 6.97 -4.69 -8.81
C ALA A 28 6.64 -3.82 -10.04
N GLY A 29 6.93 -4.34 -11.23
CA GLY A 29 6.43 -3.77 -12.49
C GLY A 29 4.95 -4.11 -12.68
N GLY A 30 4.19 -3.17 -13.22
CA GLY A 30 2.75 -3.36 -13.43
C GLY A 30 2.01 -2.09 -13.78
N THR A 31 0.70 -2.09 -13.55
CA THR A 31 -0.19 -0.96 -13.78
C THR A 31 -0.71 -0.41 -12.46
N VAL A 32 -0.50 0.88 -12.24
CA VAL A 32 -1.04 1.63 -11.09
C VAL A 32 -2.43 2.15 -11.41
N ARG A 33 -3.29 2.16 -10.39
CA ARG A 33 -4.57 2.86 -10.39
C ARG A 33 -4.84 3.47 -9.02
N ALA A 34 -5.08 4.78 -8.99
CA ALA A 34 -5.45 5.49 -7.79
C ALA A 34 -6.80 5.00 -7.24
N ALA A 35 -6.93 5.02 -5.93
CA ALA A 35 -8.13 4.69 -5.21
C ALA A 35 -8.32 5.64 -4.03
N TYR A 36 -9.56 5.76 -3.58
CA TYR A 36 -9.88 6.52 -2.38
C TYR A 36 -10.98 5.81 -1.59
N SER A 37 -10.83 5.80 -0.27
CA SER A 37 -11.91 5.41 0.64
C SER A 37 -11.78 6.14 1.97
N SER A 38 -12.86 6.18 2.76
CA SER A 38 -12.81 6.76 4.10
C SER A 38 -11.81 6.04 5.01
N ALA A 39 -11.63 4.72 4.83
CA ALA A 39 -10.66 3.93 5.58
C ALA A 39 -9.24 4.09 5.05
N GLY A 40 -9.01 3.86 3.75
CA GLY A 40 -7.68 3.85 3.15
C GLY A 40 -7.12 5.23 2.81
N GLY A 41 -7.95 6.27 2.81
CA GLY A 41 -7.52 7.62 2.43
C GLY A 41 -7.09 7.70 0.98
N ILE A 42 -6.06 8.50 0.71
CA ILE A 42 -5.38 8.52 -0.58
C ILE A 42 -4.60 7.21 -0.70
N SER A 43 -4.93 6.44 -1.72
CA SER A 43 -4.40 5.09 -1.89
C SER A 43 -4.22 4.74 -3.35
N LEU A 44 -3.50 3.66 -3.65
CA LEU A 44 -3.39 3.12 -4.99
C LEU A 44 -3.27 1.61 -4.95
N TYR A 45 -3.70 0.99 -6.04
CA TYR A 45 -3.39 -0.40 -6.33
C TYR A 45 -2.32 -0.47 -7.42
N LEU A 46 -1.43 -1.45 -7.31
CA LEU A 46 -0.49 -1.88 -8.33
C LEU A 46 -0.87 -3.30 -8.72
N ASP A 47 -1.46 -3.45 -9.91
CA ASP A 47 -1.74 -4.74 -10.52
C ASP A 47 -0.48 -5.15 -11.28
N ALA A 48 0.29 -6.09 -10.70
CA ALA A 48 1.62 -6.44 -11.16
C ALA A 48 1.60 -7.45 -12.30
N ASP A 49 2.64 -7.40 -13.14
CA ASP A 49 2.77 -8.27 -14.32
C ASP A 49 2.88 -9.77 -13.95
N ASN A 50 3.20 -10.08 -12.69
CA ASN A 50 3.25 -11.45 -12.15
C ASN A 50 1.89 -11.98 -11.65
N GLY A 51 0.80 -11.22 -11.82
CA GLY A 51 -0.55 -11.60 -11.40
C GLY A 51 -0.89 -11.29 -9.94
N GLU A 52 0.02 -10.67 -9.20
CA GLU A 52 -0.24 -10.19 -7.84
C GLU A 52 -0.79 -8.76 -7.84
N THR A 53 -1.54 -8.41 -6.79
CA THR A 53 -1.98 -7.03 -6.57
C THR A 53 -1.40 -6.51 -5.26
N TYR A 54 -0.88 -5.29 -5.29
CA TYR A 54 -0.36 -4.61 -4.11
C TYR A 54 -1.17 -3.36 -3.83
N PHE A 55 -1.52 -3.15 -2.56
CA PHE A 55 -2.30 -1.99 -2.13
C PHE A 55 -1.46 -1.11 -1.21
N TYR A 56 -1.44 0.19 -1.48
CA TYR A 56 -0.71 1.20 -0.71
C TYR A 56 -1.71 2.26 -0.25
N ALA A 57 -1.91 2.37 1.06
CA ALA A 57 -2.89 3.27 1.65
C ALA A 57 -2.26 4.27 2.63
N HIS A 58 -3.08 5.25 3.03
CA HIS A 58 -2.73 6.36 3.92
C HIS A 58 -1.70 7.33 3.35
N ASN A 59 -1.53 7.35 2.02
CA ASN A 59 -0.56 8.21 1.36
C ASN A 59 -0.90 9.68 1.61
N SER A 60 0.11 10.56 1.61
CA SER A 60 -0.11 12.01 1.56
C SER A 60 -0.47 12.47 0.14
N GLU A 61 0.14 11.82 -0.85
CA GLU A 61 -0.14 12.00 -2.27
C GLU A 61 0.23 10.72 -3.04
N ASN A 62 -0.44 10.50 -4.18
CA ASN A 62 -0.01 9.57 -5.20
C ASN A 62 0.70 10.37 -6.30
N VAL A 63 1.98 10.08 -6.52
CA VAL A 63 2.78 10.70 -7.59
C VAL A 63 2.39 10.12 -8.96
N VAL A 64 1.98 8.84 -8.96
CA VAL A 64 1.40 8.15 -10.12
C VAL A 64 -0.04 7.82 -9.79
N THR A 65 -0.99 8.34 -10.59
CA THR A 65 -2.43 8.11 -10.38
C THR A 65 -3.00 7.06 -11.34
N SER A 66 -2.36 6.83 -12.48
CA SER A 66 -2.66 5.74 -13.40
C SER A 66 -1.49 5.45 -14.34
N GLY A 67 -1.42 4.24 -14.85
CA GLY A 67 -0.48 3.86 -15.91
C GLY A 67 0.61 2.87 -15.48
N ARG A 68 1.52 2.56 -16.40
CA ARG A 68 2.58 1.56 -16.20
C ARG A 68 3.72 2.13 -15.35
N VAL A 69 4.24 1.29 -14.46
CA VAL A 69 5.42 1.57 -13.63
C VAL A 69 6.35 0.36 -13.63
N SER A 70 7.63 0.62 -13.35
CA SER A 70 8.65 -0.38 -13.09
C SER A 70 8.87 -0.54 -11.58
N ALA A 71 9.41 -1.69 -11.17
CA ALA A 71 9.87 -1.85 -9.79
C ALA A 71 10.92 -0.77 -9.46
N GLY A 72 10.76 -0.11 -8.32
CA GLY A 72 11.61 1.00 -7.89
C GLY A 72 11.13 2.40 -8.32
N ASP A 73 10.09 2.52 -9.14
CA ASP A 73 9.53 3.83 -9.49
C ASP A 73 8.84 4.48 -8.29
N LEU A 74 8.99 5.79 -8.12
CA LEU A 74 8.28 6.56 -7.09
C LEU A 74 6.80 6.66 -7.46
N ILE A 75 5.92 6.11 -6.61
CA ILE A 75 4.47 6.07 -6.88
C ILE A 75 3.64 6.86 -5.89
N ALA A 76 4.14 7.08 -4.67
CA ALA A 76 3.42 7.80 -3.64
C ALA A 76 4.37 8.39 -2.59
N ARG A 77 3.79 9.09 -1.62
CA ARG A 77 4.48 9.55 -0.41
C ARG A 77 3.73 9.11 0.84
N VAL A 78 4.50 8.79 1.88
CA VAL A 78 3.98 8.42 3.20
C VAL A 78 3.12 9.55 3.76
N GLY A 79 1.94 9.20 4.29
CA GLY A 79 1.06 10.17 4.93
C GLY A 79 0.34 9.59 6.13
N SER A 80 -0.81 10.18 6.42
CA SER A 80 -1.71 9.80 7.49
C SER A 80 -3.18 10.00 7.10
N THR A 81 -3.51 9.84 5.81
CA THR A 81 -4.88 10.04 5.30
C THR A 81 -5.80 8.84 5.62
N GLY A 82 -7.11 9.03 5.50
CA GLY A 82 -8.09 7.99 5.85
C GLY A 82 -8.19 7.81 7.36
N ASN A 83 -8.15 6.57 7.84
CA ASN A 83 -8.26 6.26 9.26
C ASN A 83 -6.92 6.04 9.99
N ALA A 84 -5.80 6.47 9.40
CA ALA A 84 -4.47 6.39 10.00
C ALA A 84 -4.28 7.30 11.24
N GLY A 85 -5.21 8.23 11.49
CA GLY A 85 -5.13 9.15 12.62
C GLY A 85 -3.94 10.10 12.50
N SER A 86 -3.14 10.22 13.56
CA SER A 86 -1.92 11.05 13.59
C SER A 86 -0.62 10.28 13.31
N THR A 87 -0.72 8.98 12.98
CA THR A 87 0.46 8.12 12.79
C THR A 87 0.85 8.05 11.32
N ASN A 88 2.06 8.50 11.00
CA ASN A 88 2.57 8.46 9.63
C ASN A 88 3.04 7.05 9.27
N HIS A 89 2.42 6.47 8.25
CA HIS A 89 2.80 5.16 7.72
C HIS A 89 2.19 4.94 6.33
N VAL A 90 2.72 3.96 5.61
CA VAL A 90 2.00 3.34 4.50
C VAL A 90 1.44 2.02 4.99
N HIS A 91 0.15 1.83 4.75
CA HIS A 91 -0.46 0.52 4.89
C HIS A 91 -0.24 -0.27 3.59
N PHE A 92 0.50 -1.36 3.67
CA PHE A 92 0.85 -2.20 2.53
C PHE A 92 0.16 -3.56 2.60
N GLU A 93 -0.63 -3.89 1.58
CA GLU A 93 -1.21 -5.23 1.39
C GLU A 93 -0.64 -5.89 0.13
N ARG A 94 -0.58 -7.22 0.18
CA ARG A 94 -0.21 -8.08 -0.94
C ARG A 94 -1.31 -9.10 -1.13
N GLU A 95 -1.83 -9.20 -2.34
CA GLU A 95 -2.86 -10.14 -2.74
C GLU A 95 -2.32 -11.09 -3.79
N VAL A 96 -2.56 -12.38 -3.57
CA VAL A 96 -2.23 -13.48 -4.50
C VAL A 96 -3.55 -14.17 -4.82
N ASP A 97 -3.89 -14.28 -6.11
CA ASP A 97 -5.17 -14.84 -6.58
C ASP A 97 -6.40 -14.18 -5.93
N GLY A 98 -6.34 -12.86 -5.69
CA GLY A 98 -7.41 -12.08 -5.05
C GLY A 98 -7.55 -12.31 -3.54
N VAL A 99 -6.60 -13.00 -2.91
CA VAL A 99 -6.60 -13.26 -1.46
C VAL A 99 -5.44 -12.50 -0.82
N SER A 100 -5.73 -11.62 0.14
CA SER A 100 -4.69 -10.95 0.91
C SER A 100 -3.87 -11.98 1.70
N VAL A 101 -2.56 -11.90 1.60
CA VAL A 101 -1.59 -12.78 2.30
C VAL A 101 -0.68 -11.94 3.19
N ASN A 102 -0.07 -12.55 4.21
CA ASN A 102 0.84 -11.84 5.10
C ASN A 102 2.05 -11.29 4.31
N PRO A 103 2.18 -9.95 4.15
CA PRO A 103 3.23 -9.39 3.31
C PRO A 103 4.59 -9.33 4.01
N TYR A 104 4.67 -9.61 5.32
CA TYR A 104 5.89 -9.43 6.10
C TYR A 104 7.10 -10.20 5.55
N ARG A 105 6.91 -11.46 5.13
CA ARG A 105 8.01 -12.27 4.56
C ARG A 105 8.49 -11.71 3.22
N PHE A 106 7.57 -11.20 2.41
CA PHE A 106 7.90 -10.56 1.14
C PHE A 106 8.65 -9.24 1.37
N LEU A 107 8.11 -8.36 2.21
CA LEU A 107 8.73 -7.08 2.57
C LEU A 107 10.16 -7.26 3.11
N ARG A 108 10.40 -8.24 4.00
CA ARG A 108 11.75 -8.53 4.54
C ARG A 108 12.75 -9.02 3.49
N SER A 109 12.30 -9.48 2.32
CA SER A 109 13.18 -9.91 1.24
C SER A 109 13.60 -8.77 0.30
N ILE A 110 12.91 -7.63 0.36
CA ILE A 110 13.09 -6.49 -0.56
C ILE A 110 13.44 -5.17 0.17
N CYS A 111 13.54 -5.19 1.50
CA CYS A 111 13.90 -4.07 2.37
C CYS A 111 14.88 -4.56 3.43
#